data_AF-A0A968XQH1-F1
#
_entry.id   AF-A0A968XQH1-F1
#
_cell.length_a   1.000
_cell.length_b   1.000
_cell.length_c   1.000
_cell.angle_alpha   90.00
_cell.angle_beta   90.00
_cell.angle_gamma   90.00
#
_symmetry.space_group_name_H-M   'P 1'
#
loop_
_entity.id
_entity.type
_entity.pdbx_description
1 polymer ?
#
loop_
_entity_poly.entity_id
_entity_poly.type
_entity_poly.pdbx_seq_one_letter_code
_entity_poly.pdbx_strand_id
1 'polypeptide(L)'
;MSAVLFVMIRLNGGYGNAYPYTSVAHLDFWSFAKYPPDLAFLTFSFSAIFLMLAGLRTVAHGHMPAVLRPFEIFGRVPFFFYIVHFYVLGVAAAVARAKVGLPATYLIWVALLLVMLWPCAWYFRKKQHRPNFVTRVL
;
A
#
# COMPACT_ATOMS: atom_id res chain seq x y z
N MET A 1 1.28 2.22 22.04
CA MET A 1 -0.03 2.18 22.74
C MET A 1 -1.09 1.47 21.89
N SER A 2 -1.27 1.83 20.62
CA SER A 2 -2.27 1.18 19.74
C SER A 2 -2.11 -0.34 19.59
N ALA A 3 -0.86 -0.85 19.55
CA ALA A 3 -0.60 -2.30 19.53
C ALA A 3 -1.10 -3.02 20.80
N VAL A 4 -0.87 -2.41 21.97
CA VAL A 4 -1.31 -2.96 23.26
C VAL A 4 -2.83 -2.96 23.33
N LEU A 5 -3.46 -1.86 22.88
CA LEU A 5 -4.91 -1.74 22.82
C LEU A 5 -5.52 -2.80 21.87
N PHE A 6 -4.90 -3.05 20.73
CA PHE A 6 -5.30 -4.12 19.81
C PHE A 6 -5.29 -5.49 20.50
N VAL A 7 -4.18 -5.85 21.16
CA VAL A 7 -4.07 -7.14 21.87
C VAL A 7 -5.11 -7.24 22.98
N MET A 8 -5.33 -6.18 23.75
CA MET A 8 -6.34 -6.16 24.82
C MET A 8 -7.76 -6.35 24.27
N ILE A 9 -8.14 -5.63 23.22
CA ILE A 9 -9.46 -5.76 22.58
C ILE A 9 -9.64 -7.16 22.02
N ARG A 10 -8.61 -7.70 21.35
CA ARG A 10 -8.71 -9.01 20.71
C ARG A 10 -8.80 -10.14 21.74
N LEU A 11 -8.00 -10.09 22.80
CA LEU A 11 -8.04 -11.12 23.86
C LEU A 11 -9.33 -11.08 24.70
N ASN A 12 -9.97 -9.92 24.84
CA ASN A 12 -11.24 -9.81 25.55
C ASN A 12 -12.39 -10.50 24.81
N GLY A 13 -12.34 -10.57 23.46
CA GLY A 13 -13.29 -11.32 22.63
C GLY A 13 -14.72 -10.76 22.57
N GLY A 14 -15.05 -9.76 23.40
CA GLY A 14 -16.35 -9.10 23.46
C GLY A 14 -16.42 -7.83 22.61
N TYR A 15 -16.91 -6.75 23.23
CA TYR A 15 -17.20 -5.45 22.57
C TYR A 15 -16.03 -4.96 21.70
N GLY A 16 -16.34 -4.57 20.47
CA GLY A 16 -15.35 -4.08 19.50
C GLY A 16 -14.75 -5.14 18.57
N ASN A 17 -15.11 -6.41 18.73
CA ASN A 17 -14.79 -7.48 17.78
C ASN A 17 -16.04 -7.82 16.96
N ALA A 18 -15.97 -7.70 15.63
CA ALA A 18 -17.08 -8.13 14.78
C ALA A 18 -17.14 -9.66 14.62
N TYR A 19 -15.98 -10.31 14.64
CA TYR A 19 -15.87 -11.76 14.46
C TYR A 19 -15.29 -12.44 15.70
N PRO A 20 -15.95 -13.49 16.23
CA PRO A 20 -15.36 -14.33 17.25
C PRO A 20 -14.19 -15.12 16.67
N TYR A 21 -13.29 -15.60 17.53
CA TYR A 21 -12.23 -16.52 17.16
C TYR A 21 -12.20 -17.69 18.14
N THR A 22 -11.72 -18.84 17.66
CA THR A 22 -11.65 -20.08 18.43
C THR A 22 -10.36 -20.18 19.25
N SER A 23 -9.23 -19.78 18.66
CA SER A 23 -7.92 -19.78 19.30
C SER A 23 -7.01 -18.73 18.65
N VAL A 24 -6.06 -18.21 19.42
CA VAL A 24 -5.09 -17.17 18.99
C VAL A 24 -4.19 -17.66 17.84
N ALA A 25 -3.99 -18.97 17.72
CA ALA A 25 -3.16 -19.56 16.66
C ALA A 25 -3.88 -19.70 15.31
N HIS A 26 -5.20 -19.53 15.26
CA HIS A 26 -5.99 -19.69 14.04
C HIS A 26 -6.05 -18.40 13.21
N LEU A 27 -6.29 -18.54 11.90
CA LEU A 27 -6.47 -17.40 10.98
C LEU A 27 -7.67 -16.53 11.37
N ASP A 28 -8.66 -17.11 12.04
CA ASP A 28 -9.85 -16.40 12.54
C ASP A 28 -9.46 -15.31 13.56
N PHE A 29 -8.36 -15.50 14.31
CA PHE A 29 -7.82 -14.46 15.20
C PHE A 29 -7.42 -13.20 14.42
N TRP A 30 -6.96 -13.35 13.18
CA TRP A 30 -6.52 -12.28 12.29
C TRP A 30 -7.62 -11.77 11.35
N SER A 31 -8.86 -12.22 11.54
CA SER A 31 -10.01 -11.81 10.75
C SER A 31 -10.76 -10.67 11.44
N PHE A 32 -10.84 -9.51 10.78
CA PHE A 32 -11.47 -8.28 11.30
C PHE A 32 -12.44 -7.69 10.28
N ALA A 33 -13.45 -6.97 10.74
CA ALA A 33 -14.39 -6.29 9.84
C ALA A 33 -13.82 -4.94 9.38
N LYS A 34 -13.60 -4.80 8.08
CA LYS A 34 -13.26 -3.51 7.45
C LYS A 34 -14.50 -2.62 7.29
N TYR A 35 -15.66 -3.22 7.05
CA TYR A 35 -16.93 -2.53 6.79
C TYR A 35 -18.11 -3.30 7.42
N PRO A 36 -18.78 -2.76 8.47
CA PRO A 36 -18.40 -1.58 9.25
C PRO A 36 -17.07 -1.82 10.01
N PRO A 37 -16.23 -0.79 10.21
CA PRO A 37 -14.95 -0.95 10.87
C PRO A 37 -15.14 -1.33 12.35
N ASP A 38 -14.54 -2.43 12.77
CA ASP A 38 -14.50 -2.82 14.19
C ASP A 38 -13.28 -2.21 14.92
N LEU A 39 -13.30 -2.21 16.25
CA LEU A 39 -12.22 -1.58 17.04
C LEU A 39 -10.89 -2.33 16.88
N ALA A 40 -10.94 -3.65 16.69
CA ALA A 40 -9.77 -4.46 16.39
C ALA A 40 -9.10 -4.01 15.08
N PHE A 41 -9.87 -3.82 14.00
CA PHE A 41 -9.39 -3.34 12.71
C PHE A 41 -8.75 -1.96 12.83
N LEU A 42 -9.39 -1.02 13.53
CA LEU A 42 -8.86 0.35 13.70
C LEU A 42 -7.54 0.36 14.48
N THR A 43 -7.50 -0.33 15.62
CA THR A 43 -6.32 -0.35 16.49
C THR A 43 -5.15 -1.11 15.86
N PHE A 44 -5.42 -2.20 15.15
CA PHE A 44 -4.45 -2.90 14.34
C PHE A 44 -3.89 -2.01 13.22
N SER A 45 -4.78 -1.34 12.47
CA SER A 45 -4.39 -0.44 11.38
C SER A 45 -3.50 0.69 11.87
N PHE A 46 -3.88 1.36 12.96
CA PHE A 46 -3.04 2.41 13.55
C PHE A 46 -1.71 1.87 14.08
N SER A 47 -1.72 0.68 14.70
CA SER A 47 -0.48 0.01 15.11
C SER A 47 0.45 -0.20 13.93
N ALA A 48 -0.05 -0.78 12.84
CA ALA A 48 0.73 -1.00 11.61
C ALA A 48 1.24 0.31 11.01
N ILE A 49 0.39 1.35 10.93
CA ILE A 49 0.77 2.67 10.42
C ILE A 49 1.88 3.29 11.28
N PHE A 50 1.73 3.31 12.60
CA PHE A 50 2.75 3.90 13.49
C PHE A 50 4.06 3.13 13.48
N LEU A 51 4.01 1.80 13.42
CA LEU A 51 5.22 0.98 13.26
C LEU A 51 5.90 1.24 11.91
N MET A 52 5.11 1.33 10.83
CA MET A 52 5.63 1.66 9.51
C MET A 52 6.25 3.06 9.48
N LEU A 53 5.61 4.06 10.08
CA LEU A 53 6.16 5.41 10.21
C LEU A 53 7.43 5.44 11.05
N ALA A 54 7.50 4.67 12.14
CA ALA A 54 8.70 4.55 12.94
C ALA A 54 9.86 3.94 12.12
N GLY A 55 9.61 2.88 11.35
CA GLY A 55 10.60 2.28 10.45
C GLY A 55 11.00 3.20 9.30
N LEU A 56 10.05 3.90 8.67
CA LEU A 56 10.36 4.88 7.62
C LEU A 56 11.18 6.04 8.19
N ARG A 57 10.91 6.48 9.42
CA ARG A 57 11.70 7.51 10.09
C ARG A 57 13.15 7.09 10.29
N THR A 58 13.43 5.84 10.69
CA THR A 58 14.81 5.37 10.85
C THR A 58 15.55 5.33 9.52
N VAL A 59 14.88 4.90 8.45
CA VAL A 59 15.46 4.90 7.09
C VAL A 59 15.67 6.32 6.56
N ALA A 60 14.76 7.25 6.86
CA ALA A 60 14.83 8.64 6.42
C ALA A 60 15.96 9.44 7.09
N HIS A 61 16.28 9.15 8.36
CA HIS A 61 17.42 9.76 9.05
C HIS A 61 18.75 9.04 8.81
N GLY A 62 18.71 7.79 8.31
CA GLY A 62 19.88 6.99 7.99
C GLY A 62 20.21 6.98 6.50
N HIS A 63 20.93 5.94 6.06
CA HIS A 63 21.20 5.71 4.65
C HIS A 63 20.01 5.00 3.99
N MET A 64 19.46 5.60 2.94
CA MET A 64 18.37 4.97 2.20
C MET A 64 18.92 3.84 1.29
N PRO A 65 18.52 2.57 1.50
CA PRO A 65 19.04 1.47 0.71
C PRO A 65 18.53 1.55 -0.73
N ALA A 66 19.35 1.11 -1.69
CA ALA A 66 19.02 1.17 -3.11
C ALA A 66 17.72 0.42 -3.48
N VAL A 67 17.41 -0.65 -2.74
CA VAL A 67 16.18 -1.45 -2.91
C VAL A 67 14.91 -0.64 -2.65
N LEU A 68 14.97 0.41 -1.82
CA LEU A 68 13.83 1.26 -1.51
C LEU A 68 13.67 2.45 -2.47
N ARG A 69 14.65 2.71 -3.36
CA ARG A 69 14.57 3.80 -4.36
C ARG A 69 13.34 3.74 -5.27
N PRO A 70 12.91 2.56 -5.78
CA PRO A 70 11.67 2.46 -6.57
C PRO A 70 10.44 2.98 -5.82
N PHE A 71 10.32 2.64 -4.52
CA PHE A 71 9.22 3.09 -3.68
C PHE A 71 9.22 4.60 -3.47
N GLU A 72 10.39 5.21 -3.31
CA GLU A 72 10.51 6.67 -3.23
C GLU A 72 10.08 7.36 -4.53
N ILE A 73 10.45 6.81 -5.70
CA ILE A 73 10.04 7.37 -7.00
C ILE A 73 8.52 7.40 -7.11
N PHE A 74 7.83 6.30 -6.76
CA PHE A 74 6.38 6.27 -6.75
C PHE A 74 5.78 7.23 -5.71
N GLY A 75 6.36 7.26 -4.50
CA GLY A 75 5.90 8.12 -3.40
C GLY A 75 6.06 9.62 -3.67
N ARG A 76 7.01 10.03 -4.52
CA ARG A 76 7.22 11.45 -4.90
C ARG A 76 6.17 11.97 -5.88
N VAL A 77 5.55 11.10 -6.66
CA VAL A 77 4.56 11.47 -7.70
C VAL A 77 3.30 10.58 -7.63
N PRO A 78 2.65 10.47 -6.46
CA PRO A 78 1.63 9.46 -6.20
C PRO A 78 0.38 9.64 -7.05
N PHE A 79 -0.02 10.89 -7.32
CA PHE A 79 -1.20 11.18 -8.12
C PHE A 79 -0.98 10.88 -9.60
N PHE A 80 0.17 11.28 -10.16
CA PHE A 80 0.58 10.88 -11.51
C PHE A 80 0.64 9.35 -11.67
N PHE A 81 1.25 8.65 -10.70
CA PHE A 81 1.29 7.19 -10.69
C PHE A 81 -0.13 6.58 -10.77
N TYR A 82 -1.05 7.04 -9.92
CA TYR A 82 -2.43 6.54 -9.89
C TYR A 82 -3.13 6.67 -11.24
N ILE A 83 -3.03 7.86 -11.87
CA ILE A 83 -3.66 8.12 -13.18
C ILE A 83 -3.09 7.20 -14.24
N VAL A 84 -1.76 7.17 -14.39
CA VAL A 84 -1.13 6.38 -15.46
C VAL A 84 -1.36 4.89 -15.23
N HIS A 85 -1.27 4.42 -13.98
CA HIS A 85 -1.52 3.02 -13.64
C HIS A 85 -2.92 2.57 -14.05
N PHE A 86 -3.95 3.39 -13.82
CA PHE A 86 -5.32 3.09 -14.24
C PHE A 86 -5.43 2.88 -15.77
N TYR A 87 -4.84 3.78 -16.57
CA TYR A 87 -4.85 3.64 -18.03
C TYR A 87 -4.04 2.43 -18.51
N VAL A 88 -2.88 2.19 -17.91
CA VAL A 88 -2.02 1.04 -18.25
C VAL A 88 -2.73 -0.28 -17.96
N LEU A 89 -3.44 -0.38 -16.83
CA LEU A 89 -4.29 -1.55 -16.55
C LEU A 89 -5.41 -1.71 -17.58
N GLY A 90 -6.05 -0.61 -17.98
CA GLY A 90 -7.07 -0.62 -19.03
C GLY A 90 -6.54 -1.16 -20.36
N VAL A 91 -5.36 -0.70 -20.78
CA VAL A 91 -4.68 -1.21 -21.99
C VAL A 91 -4.31 -2.68 -21.83
N ALA A 92 -3.72 -3.06 -20.70
CA ALA A 92 -3.33 -4.44 -20.44
C ALA A 92 -4.54 -5.39 -20.48
N ALA A 93 -5.67 -4.98 -19.89
CA ALA A 93 -6.92 -5.74 -19.93
C ALA A 93 -7.48 -5.86 -21.36
N ALA A 94 -7.45 -4.78 -22.14
CA ALA A 94 -7.90 -4.76 -23.53
C ALA A 94 -7.03 -5.62 -24.46
N VAL A 95 -5.73 -5.77 -24.15
CA VAL A 95 -4.78 -6.61 -24.90
C VAL A 95 -4.87 -8.08 -24.50
N ALA A 96 -4.96 -8.37 -23.20
CA ALA A 96 -4.99 -9.75 -22.72
C ALA A 96 -6.18 -10.54 -23.28
N ARG A 97 -7.35 -9.88 -23.43
CA ARG A 97 -8.61 -10.42 -24.01
C ARG A 97 -9.07 -11.78 -23.45
N ALA A 98 -8.45 -12.27 -22.39
CA ALA A 98 -8.65 -13.59 -21.82
C ALA A 98 -8.44 -13.55 -20.31
N LYS A 99 -9.13 -14.47 -19.61
CA LYS A 99 -8.93 -14.68 -18.17
C LYS A 99 -7.59 -15.40 -17.97
N VAL A 100 -6.64 -14.71 -17.35
CA VAL A 100 -5.34 -15.27 -16.99
C VAL A 100 -5.39 -15.85 -15.57
N GLY A 101 -4.64 -16.94 -15.34
CA GLY A 101 -4.53 -17.54 -14.00
C GLY A 101 -3.79 -16.64 -13.02
N LEU A 102 -3.96 -16.89 -11.71
CA LEU A 102 -3.37 -16.07 -10.64
C LEU A 102 -1.86 -15.80 -10.80
N PRO A 103 -1.00 -16.80 -11.11
CA PRO A 103 0.44 -16.56 -11.26
C PRO A 103 0.76 -15.57 -12.39
N ALA A 104 0.08 -15.72 -13.53
CA ALA A 104 0.25 -14.83 -14.67
C ALA A 104 -0.22 -13.41 -14.34
N THR A 105 -1.32 -13.26 -13.58
CA THR A 105 -1.79 -11.95 -13.10
C THR A 105 -0.74 -11.25 -12.23
N TYR A 106 -0.10 -11.98 -11.31
CA TYR A 106 0.96 -11.41 -10.48
C TYR A 106 2.19 -11.01 -11.32
N LEU A 107 2.57 -11.81 -12.30
CA LEU A 107 3.68 -11.46 -13.22
C LEU A 107 3.37 -10.20 -14.04
N ILE A 108 2.17 -10.11 -14.61
CA ILE A 108 1.72 -8.91 -15.33
C ILE A 108 1.74 -7.71 -14.40
N TRP A 109 1.21 -7.83 -13.18
CA TRP A 109 1.21 -6.75 -12.21
C TRP A 109 2.62 -6.26 -11.86
N VAL A 110 3.58 -7.17 -11.61
CA VAL A 110 4.99 -6.79 -11.38
C VAL A 110 5.59 -6.13 -12.62
N ALA A 111 5.36 -6.68 -13.81
CA ALA A 111 5.85 -6.10 -15.06
C ALA A 111 5.31 -4.68 -15.29
N LEU A 112 4.02 -4.45 -15.02
CA LEU A 112 3.40 -3.14 -15.12
C LEU A 112 4.03 -2.14 -14.13
N LEU A 113 4.29 -2.55 -12.88
CA LEU A 113 4.98 -1.70 -11.92
C LEU A 113 6.40 -1.34 -12.39
N LEU A 114 7.15 -2.30 -12.93
CA LEU A 114 8.49 -2.05 -13.47
C LEU A 114 8.46 -1.08 -14.64
N VAL A 115 7.50 -1.24 -15.57
CA VAL A 115 7.29 -0.31 -16.68
C VAL A 115 6.96 1.09 -16.17
N MET A 116 6.16 1.21 -15.10
CA MET A 116 5.78 2.49 -14.50
C MET A 116 6.94 3.23 -13.80
N LEU A 117 8.03 2.55 -13.43
CA LEU A 117 9.19 3.23 -12.85
C LEU A 117 9.79 4.27 -13.80
N TRP A 118 9.79 3.99 -15.11
CA TRP A 118 10.38 4.88 -16.09
C TRP A 118 9.58 6.20 -16.25
N PRO A 119 8.25 6.19 -16.48
CA PRO A 119 7.43 7.39 -16.52
C PRO A 119 7.44 8.19 -15.20
N CYS A 120 7.35 7.52 -14.05
CA CYS A 120 7.35 8.20 -12.76
C CYS A 120 8.68 8.90 -12.49
N ALA A 121 9.82 8.24 -12.79
CA ALA A 121 11.13 8.85 -12.64
C ALA A 121 11.33 10.03 -13.61
N TRP A 122 10.85 9.92 -14.85
CA TRP A 122 10.88 11.00 -15.83
C TRP A 122 10.06 12.22 -15.37
N TYR A 123 8.83 11.98 -14.90
CA TYR A 123 7.94 13.04 -14.45
C TYR A 123 8.52 13.76 -13.23
N PHE A 124 9.09 13.01 -12.28
CA PHE A 124 9.78 13.58 -11.13
C PHE A 124 10.94 14.51 -11.54
N ARG A 125 11.83 14.06 -12.45
CA ARG A 125 12.94 14.91 -12.95
C ARG A 125 12.42 16.18 -13.63
N LYS A 126 11.37 16.06 -14.44
CA LYS A 126 10.76 17.21 -15.13
C LYS A 126 10.16 18.22 -14.15
N LYS A 127 9.48 17.75 -13.09
CA LYS A 127 8.89 18.58 -12.03
C LYS A 127 9.97 19.40 -11.29
N GLN A 128 11.18 18.88 -11.14
CA GLN A 128 12.30 19.61 -10.53
C GLN A 128 12.85 20.72 -11.43
N HIS A 129 12.91 20.51 -12.75
CA HIS A 129 13.53 21.46 -13.67
C HIS A 129 12.61 22.59 -14.16
N ARG A 130 11.29 22.37 -14.25
CA ARG A 130 10.33 23.37 -14.75
C ARG A 130 8.98 23.29 -14.04
N PRO A 131 8.81 23.96 -12.89
CA PRO A 131 7.52 24.02 -12.23
C PRO A 131 6.55 24.88 -13.05
N ASN A 132 5.55 24.25 -13.66
CA ASN A 132 4.39 24.90 -14.24
C ASN A 132 3.11 24.52 -13.47
N PHE A 133 2.00 25.21 -13.71
CA PHE A 133 0.72 24.97 -13.00
C PHE A 133 0.31 23.49 -13.04
N VAL A 134 0.41 22.86 -14.21
CA VAL A 134 0.06 21.45 -14.44
C VAL A 134 0.90 20.52 -13.56
N THR A 135 2.22 20.72 -13.51
CA THR A 135 3.13 19.91 -12.67
C THR A 135 2.99 20.16 -11.17
N ARG A 136 2.32 21.26 -10.78
CA ARG A 136 2.03 21.58 -9.38
C ARG A 136 0.81 20.81 -8.88
N VAL A 137 -0.20 20.68 -9.75
CA VAL A 137 -1.44 19.96 -9.46
C VAL A 137 -1.28 18.44 -9.59
N LEU A 138 -0.44 17.98 -10.54
CA LEU A 138 -0.13 16.56 -10.77
C LEU A 138 1.09 16.05 -9.98
#